data_AF-A0A3B8IZM2-F1
#
_entry.id   AF-A0A3B8IZM2-F1
#
_cell.length_a   1.000
_cell.length_b   1.000
_cell.length_c   1.000
_cell.angle_alpha   90.00
_cell.angle_beta   90.00
_cell.angle_gamma   90.00
#
_symmetry.space_group_name_H-M   'P 1'
#
loop_
_entity.id
_entity.type
_entity.pdbx_description
1 polymer ?
#
loop_
_entity_poly.entity_id
_entity_poly.type
_entity_poly.pdbx_seq_one_letter_code
_entity_poly.pdbx_strand_id
1 'polypeptide(L)' 'MKVPTCLLSILFILLVGLAPAELPAQSFAYRNYYTEDGLPSSEVYQIAQDLQGYIWLATDNGVSRFDGYE' A
#
# COMPACT_ATOMS: atom_id res chain seq x y z
N MET A 1 4.01 -55.48 4.45
CA MET A 1 2.88 -54.99 3.63
C MET A 1 3.35 -53.73 2.90
N LYS A 2 3.39 -53.73 1.56
CA LYS A 2 3.90 -52.59 0.77
C LYS A 2 2.76 -51.58 0.62
N VAL A 3 2.91 -50.37 1.15
CA VAL A 3 1.95 -49.29 0.91
C VAL A 3 2.04 -48.91 -0.58
N PRO A 4 0.92 -48.87 -1.33
CA PRO A 4 0.93 -48.46 -2.73
C PRO A 4 1.50 -47.06 -2.87
N THR A 5 2.48 -46.87 -3.77
CA THR A 5 3.09 -45.56 -4.05
C THR A 5 2.05 -44.49 -4.40
N CYS A 6 0.92 -44.87 -5.01
CA CYS A 6 -0.20 -43.96 -5.30
C CYS A 6 -0.81 -43.32 -4.04
N LEU A 7 -0.91 -44.05 -2.93
CA LEU A 7 -1.45 -43.51 -1.67
C LEU A 7 -0.53 -42.46 -1.06
N LEU A 8 0.79 -42.66 -1.19
CA LEU A 8 1.79 -41.68 -0.74
C LEU A 8 1.72 -40.40 -1.58
N SER A 9 1.57 -40.54 -2.90
CA SER A 9 1.41 -39.40 -3.83
C SER A 9 0.13 -38.60 -3.55
N ILE A 10 -1.00 -39.28 -3.30
CA ILE A 10 -2.27 -38.63 -2.97
C ILE A 10 -2.16 -37.87 -1.64
N LEU A 11 -1.57 -38.49 -0.62
CA LEU A 11 -1.37 -37.84 0.68
C LEU A 11 -0.49 -36.59 0.57
N PHE A 12 0.57 -36.65 -0.25
CA PHE A 12 1.45 -35.51 -0.48
C PHE A 12 0.72 -34.35 -1.18
N ILE A 13 -0.08 -34.64 -2.21
CA ILE A 13 -0.90 -33.63 -2.90
C ILE A 13 -1.92 -33.00 -1.95
N LEU A 14 -2.56 -33.81 -1.10
CA LEU A 14 -3.51 -33.33 -0.08
C LEU A 14 -2.82 -32.42 0.95
N LEU A 15 -1.62 -32.81 1.40
CA LEU A 15 -0.86 -32.07 2.41
C LEU A 15 -0.37 -30.71 1.88
N VAL A 16 0.03 -30.66 0.61
CA VAL A 16 0.41 -29.42 -0.07
C VAL A 16 -0.80 -28.53 -0.37
N GLY A 17 -1.94 -29.11 -0.75
CA GLY A 17 -3.16 -28.36 -1.08
C GLY A 17 -3.90 -27.75 0.12
N LEU A 18 -3.72 -28.30 1.33
CA LEU A 18 -4.29 -27.78 2.59
C LEU A 18 -3.37 -26.79 3.31
N ALA A 19 -2.16 -26.56 2.81
CA ALA A 19 -1.26 -25.58 3.41
C ALA A 19 -1.86 -24.17 3.26
N PRO A 20 -1.93 -23.36 4.32
CA PRO A 20 -2.37 -21.98 4.21
C PRO A 20 -1.39 -21.22 3.33
N ALA A 21 -1.85 -20.83 2.14
CA ALA A 21 -1.13 -19.91 1.29
C ALA A 21 -1.34 -18.50 1.85
N GLU A 22 -0.29 -17.92 2.45
CA GLU A 22 -0.26 -16.47 2.66
C GLU A 22 -0.14 -15.82 1.28
N LEU A 23 -1.28 -15.43 0.71
CA LEU A 23 -1.29 -14.56 -0.46
C LEU A 23 -0.95 -13.16 0.05
N PRO A 24 0.23 -12.60 -0.26
CA PRO A 24 0.51 -11.21 0.08
C PRO A 24 -0.56 -10.33 -0.57
N ALA A 25 -1.42 -9.74 0.25
CA ALA A 25 -2.27 -8.65 -0.16
C ALA A 25 -1.40 -7.42 -0.45
N GLN A 26 -1.84 -6.55 -1.35
CA GLN A 26 -1.13 -5.30 -1.61
C GLN A 26 -1.00 -4.48 -0.32
N SER A 27 0.24 -4.23 0.12
CA SER A 27 0.52 -3.27 1.18
C SER A 27 0.67 -1.89 0.53
N PHE A 28 -0.23 -0.96 0.84
CA PHE A 28 -0.15 0.40 0.35
C PHE A 28 0.65 1.25 1.34
N ALA A 29 1.85 1.67 0.95
CA ALA A 29 2.65 2.61 1.72
C ALA A 29 2.18 4.04 1.41
N TYR A 30 1.86 4.80 2.45
CA TYR A 30 1.58 6.23 2.36
C TYR A 30 2.60 7.01 3.18
N ARG A 31 2.96 8.19 2.70
CA ARG A 31 3.76 9.17 3.45
C ARG A 31 2.80 10.22 4.01
N ASN A 32 2.94 10.54 5.28
CA ASN A 32 2.20 11.62 5.91
C ASN A 32 3.04 12.89 5.84
N TYR A 33 2.37 14.03 5.62
CA TYR A 33 2.95 15.35 5.71
C TYR A 33 2.20 16.14 6.77
N TYR A 34 2.95 16.74 7.67
CA TYR A 34 2.45 17.50 8.81
C TYR A 34 2.89 18.96 8.71
N THR A 35 2.48 19.73 9.71
CA THR A 35 2.86 21.14 9.81
C THR A 35 4.37 21.35 9.90
N GLU A 36 5.06 20.40 10.55
CA GLU A 36 6.52 20.36 10.65
C GLU A 36 7.22 20.07 9.32
N ASP A 37 6.53 19.45 8.36
CA ASP A 37 7.03 19.19 7.00
C ASP A 37 6.72 20.36 6.04
N GLY A 38 6.15 21.47 6.53
CA GLY A 38 5.84 22.66 5.73
C GLY A 38 4.40 22.76 5.22
N LEU A 39 3.49 21.88 5.66
CA LEU A 39 2.06 22.05 5.40
C LEU A 39 1.50 23.16 6.32
N PRO A 40 0.79 24.19 5.84
CA PRO A 40 0.31 25.27 6.72
C PRO A 40 -0.69 24.83 7.79
N SER A 41 -1.43 23.74 7.56
CA SER A 41 -2.39 23.14 8.50
C SER A 41 -2.80 21.73 8.04
N SER A 42 -3.24 20.87 8.98
CA SER A 42 -3.73 19.51 8.71
C SER A 42 -5.06 19.47 7.95
N GLU A 43 -5.84 20.55 8.02
CA GLU A 43 -7.17 20.65 7.43
C GLU A 43 -7.06 21.08 5.95
N VAL A 44 -7.00 20.10 5.04
CA VAL A 44 -6.97 20.32 3.59
C VAL A 44 -8.40 20.35 3.03
N TYR A 45 -8.78 21.44 2.38
CA TYR A 45 -10.09 21.60 1.72
C TYR A 45 -10.07 21.28 0.23
N GLN A 46 -8.94 21.55 -0.45
CA GLN A 46 -8.84 21.33 -1.89
C GLN A 46 -7.43 20.92 -2.30
N ILE A 47 -7.37 20.03 -3.30
CA ILE A 47 -6.15 19.55 -3.94
C ILE A 47 -6.29 19.79 -5.44
N ALA A 48 -5.27 20.36 -6.08
CA ALA A 48 -5.21 20.54 -7.53
C ALA A 48 -3.79 20.29 -8.05
N GLN A 49 -3.66 19.87 -9.31
CA GLN A 49 -2.37 19.75 -9.99
C GLN A 49 -2.27 20.82 -11.08
N ASP A 50 -1.12 21.50 -11.19
CA ASP A 50 -0.87 22.45 -12.27
C ASP A 50 -0.25 21.79 -13.51
N LEU A 51 -0.07 22.57 -14.58
CA LEU A 51 0.49 22.09 -15.84
C LEU A 51 1.97 21.71 -15.77
N GLN A 52 2.67 22.12 -14.71
CA GLN A 52 4.07 21.77 -14.46
C GLN A 52 4.18 20.50 -13.63
N GLY A 53 3.05 19.98 -13.12
CA GLY A 53 2.97 18.75 -12.35
C GLY A 53 3.00 18.95 -10.84
N TYR A 54 3.07 20.20 -10.33
CA TYR A 54 3.03 20.46 -8.89
C TYR A 54 1.64 20.23 -8.32
N ILE A 55 1.60 19.71 -7.10
CA ILE A 55 0.38 19.52 -6.32
C ILE A 55 0.19 20.73 -5.40
N TRP A 56 -0.95 21.39 -5.52
CA TRP A 56 -1.37 22.51 -4.70
C TRP A 56 -2.39 22.05 -3.67
N LEU A 57 -2.15 22.39 -2.41
CA LEU A 57 -2.98 22.05 -1.25
C LEU A 57 -3.50 23.33 -0.63
N ALA A 58 -4.81 23.56 -0.69
CA ALA A 58 -5.46 24.66 0.02
C ALA A 58 -5.93 24.17 1.39
N THR A 59 -5.37 24.76 2.44
CA THR A 59 -5.71 24.46 3.83
C THR A 59 -6.52 25.60 4.45
N ASP A 60 -7.01 25.42 5.66
CA ASP A 60 -7.69 26.49 6.43
C ASP A 60 -6.77 27.66 6.83
N ASN A 61 -5.45 27.45 6.80
CA ASN A 61 -4.44 28.41 7.23
C ASN A 61 -3.40 28.76 6.15
N GLY A 62 -3.65 28.45 4.88
CA GLY A 62 -2.75 28.82 3.79
C GLY A 62 -2.79 27.89 2.59
N VAL A 63 -1.79 28.03 1.72
CA VAL A 63 -1.62 27.20 0.53
C VAL A 63 -0.20 26.63 0.51
N SER A 64 -0.07 25.33 0.22
CA SER A 64 1.22 24.66 0.01
C SER A 64 1.35 24.10 -1.40
N ARG A 65 2.59 24.01 -1.89
CA ARG A 65 2.93 23.44 -3.19
C ARG A 65 3.94 22.31 -3.00
N PHE A 66 3.61 21.14 -3.53
CA PHE A 66 4.42 19.92 -3.47
C PHE A 66 4.86 19.49 -4.86
N ASP A 67 6.07 18.96 -4.97
CA ASP A 67 6.67 18.41 -6.19
C ASP A 67 6.95 16.90 -6.12
N GLY A 68 6.78 16.31 -4.92
CA GLY A 68 7.00 14.89 -4.65
C GLY A 68 8.43 14.52 -4.25
N TYR A 69 9.34 15.49 -4.12
CA TYR A 69 10.76 15.24 -3.83
C TYR A 69 11.24 15.68 -2.44
N GLU A 70 10.43 16.41 -1.67
CA GLU A 70 10.71 16.79 -0.27
C GLU A 70 9.74 16.14 0.71
#